data_AF-A0A7X0LD98-F1
#
_entry.id   AF-A0A7X0LD98-F1
#
_cell.length_a   1.000
_cell.length_b   1.000
_cell.length_c   1.000
_cell.angle_alpha   90.00
_cell.angle_beta   90.00
_cell.angle_gamma   90.00
#
_symmetry.space_group_name_H-M   'P 1'
#
loop_
_entity.id
_entity.type
_entity.pdbx_description
1 polymer ?
#
loop_
_entity_poly.entity_id
_entity_poly.type
_entity_poly.pdbx_seq_one_letter_code
_entity_poly.pdbx_strand_id
1 'polypeptide(L)'
;MSKERTVLTLGDRATVVGTHGGRRTAWSRLDDSSTGDATYTANVPRDQHHAVGTTSERYRLYGSRGCHDRTPTTVQGVLTEDRSRC
;
A
#
# COMPACT_ATOMS: atom_id res chain seq x y z
N MET A 1 -15.70 24.73 -14.02
CA MET A 1 -15.26 23.83 -12.93
C MET A 1 -15.12 22.44 -13.50
N SER A 2 -13.93 21.84 -13.38
CA SER A 2 -13.65 20.46 -13.80
C SER A 2 -13.12 19.67 -12.60
N LYS A 3 -13.29 18.34 -12.63
CA LYS A 3 -12.84 17.44 -11.57
C LYS A 3 -11.85 16.46 -12.17
N GLU A 4 -10.61 16.52 -11.73
CA GLU A 4 -9.53 15.68 -12.22
C GLU A 4 -9.26 14.56 -11.23
N ARG A 5 -9.21 13.32 -11.71
CA ARG A 5 -8.90 12.14 -10.88
C ARG A 5 -7.61 11.49 -11.35
N THR A 6 -6.75 11.18 -10.40
CA THR A 6 -5.51 10.43 -10.63
C THR A 6 -5.53 9.19 -9.76
N VAL A 7 -5.37 8.03 -10.39
CA VAL A 7 -5.20 6.75 -9.70
C VAL A 7 -3.81 6.23 -10.01
N LEU A 8 -3.08 5.85 -8.96
CA LEU A 8 -1.77 5.22 -9.06
C LEU A 8 -1.80 3.90 -8.32
N THR A 9 -1.24 2.86 -8.93
CA THR A 9 -0.98 1.58 -8.26
C THR A 9 0.47 1.20 -8.48
N LEU A 10 1.15 0.90 -7.39
CA LEU A 10 2.52 0.40 -7.36
C LEU A 10 2.52 -0.93 -6.63
N GLY A 11 3.44 -1.81 -7.00
CA GLY A 11 3.63 -3.06 -6.28
C GLY A 11 5.03 -3.59 -6.46
N ASP A 12 5.47 -4.33 -5.46
CA ASP A 12 6.75 -5.01 -5.45
C ASP A 12 6.61 -6.45 -4.97
N ARG A 13 7.69 -7.21 -5.13
CA ARG A 13 7.78 -8.58 -4.65
C ARG A 13 9.23 -8.94 -4.39
N ALA A 14 9.47 -9.60 -3.28
CA ALA A 14 10.77 -10.18 -2.96
C ALA A 14 10.63 -11.60 -2.42
N THR A 15 11.66 -12.42 -2.63
CA THR A 15 11.77 -13.75 -2.01
C THR A 15 13.15 -13.90 -1.42
N VAL A 16 13.22 -14.37 -0.18
CA VAL A 16 14.46 -14.59 0.56
C VAL A 16 14.54 -16.04 0.97
N VAL A 17 15.71 -16.65 0.82
CA VAL A 17 16.00 -18.03 1.24
C VAL A 17 17.22 -18.00 2.15
N GLY A 18 17.07 -18.54 3.37
CA GLY A 18 18.18 -18.77 4.30
C GLY A 18 18.71 -20.18 4.14
N THR A 19 20.04 -20.33 4.07
CA THR A 19 20.72 -21.62 4.00
C THR A 19 21.80 -21.75 5.08
N HIS A 20 22.04 -22.97 5.55
CA HIS A 20 23.11 -23.33 6.46
C HIS A 20 23.70 -24.68 6.05
N GLY A 21 25.01 -24.74 5.80
CA GLY A 21 25.68 -25.96 5.32
C GLY A 21 25.07 -26.51 4.01
N GLY A 22 24.65 -25.62 3.10
CA GLY A 22 24.00 -26.00 1.83
C GLY A 22 22.54 -26.45 1.96
N ARG A 23 21.98 -26.52 3.17
CA ARG A 23 20.58 -26.87 3.41
C ARG A 23 19.74 -25.62 3.67
N ARG A 24 18.53 -25.55 3.10
CA ARG A 24 17.59 -24.47 3.38
C ARG A 24 17.09 -24.56 4.82
N THR A 25 17.25 -23.47 5.58
CA THR A 25 16.80 -23.35 6.98
C THR A 25 15.60 -22.43 7.13
N ALA A 26 15.42 -21.47 6.22
CA ALA A 26 14.31 -20.52 6.24
C ALA A 26 13.97 -20.04 4.83
N TRP A 27 12.77 -19.51 4.68
CA TRP A 27 12.37 -18.74 3.51
C TRP A 27 11.25 -17.74 3.86
N SER A 28 11.13 -16.69 3.07
CA SER A 28 10.02 -15.75 3.12
C SER A 28 9.73 -15.16 1.74
N ARG A 29 8.48 -14.78 1.51
CA ARG A 29 8.04 -13.99 0.38
C ARG A 29 7.34 -12.73 0.87
N LEU A 30 7.75 -11.62 0.29
CA LEU A 30 7.10 -10.32 0.42
C LEU A 30 6.31 -10.06 -0.86
N ASP A 31 5.04 -9.72 -0.73
CA ASP A 31 4.27 -9.02 -1.76
C ASP A 31 3.82 -7.68 -1.12
N ASP A 32 4.17 -6.54 -1.72
CA ASP A 32 3.61 -5.24 -1.33
C ASP A 32 2.82 -4.61 -2.48
N SER A 33 1.75 -3.91 -2.15
CA SER A 33 0.98 -3.12 -3.13
C SER A 33 0.47 -1.84 -2.49
N SER A 34 0.70 -0.71 -3.15
CA SER A 34 0.23 0.60 -2.74
C SER A 34 -0.67 1.20 -3.81
N THR A 35 -1.86 1.64 -3.43
CA THR A 35 -2.81 2.34 -4.30
C THR A 35 -3.13 3.72 -3.75
N GLY A 36 -3.03 4.73 -4.60
CA GLY A 36 -3.47 6.10 -4.32
C GLY A 36 -4.56 6.53 -5.29
N ASP A 37 -5.59 7.18 -4.78
CA ASP A 37 -6.67 7.81 -5.54
C ASP A 37 -6.81 9.25 -5.06
N ALA A 38 -6.49 10.19 -5.94
CA ALA A 38 -6.59 11.61 -5.66
C ALA A 38 -7.57 12.25 -6.62
N THR A 39 -8.43 13.11 -6.08
CA THR A 39 -9.29 13.97 -6.88
C THR A 39 -9.08 15.42 -6.53
N TYR A 40 -9.03 16.27 -7.55
CA TYR A 40 -8.85 17.71 -7.44
C TYR A 40 -9.93 18.46 -8.22
N THR A 41 -10.23 19.70 -7.80
CA THR A 41 -11.14 20.61 -8.51
C THR A 41 -10.33 21.72 -9.19
N ALA A 42 -10.21 21.70 -10.51
CA ALA A 42 -9.54 22.75 -11.26
C ALA A 42 -10.48 23.88 -11.72
N ASN A 43 -9.85 24.99 -12.12
CA ASN A 43 -10.52 26.20 -12.63
C ASN A 43 -11.46 26.83 -11.60
N VAL A 44 -11.05 26.83 -10.32
CA VAL A 44 -11.70 27.55 -9.23
C VAL A 44 -10.69 28.52 -8.58
N PRO A 45 -11.14 29.57 -7.87
CA PRO A 45 -10.26 30.42 -7.08
C PRO A 45 -9.35 29.62 -6.13
N ARG A 46 -8.15 30.15 -5.82
CA ARG A 46 -7.11 29.41 -5.07
C ARG A 46 -7.58 28.96 -3.67
N ASP A 47 -8.41 29.75 -3.01
CA ASP A 47 -9.03 29.45 -1.72
C ASP A 47 -10.04 28.31 -1.79
N GLN A 48 -10.49 27.96 -2.99
CA GLN A 48 -11.42 26.87 -3.28
C GLN A 48 -10.72 25.65 -3.90
N HIS A 49 -9.38 25.71 -4.05
CA HIS A 49 -8.59 24.55 -4.46
C HIS A 49 -8.67 23.48 -3.36
N HIS A 50 -9.46 22.44 -3.61
CA HIS A 50 -9.59 21.30 -2.71
C HIS A 50 -9.13 20.03 -3.41
N ALA A 51 -8.27 19.27 -2.74
CA ALA A 51 -7.93 17.91 -3.12
C ALA A 51 -8.53 16.94 -2.09
N VAL A 52 -8.92 15.75 -2.53
CA VAL A 52 -9.22 14.60 -1.67
C VAL A 52 -8.33 13.45 -2.10
N GLY A 53 -7.48 12.98 -1.21
CA GLY A 53 -6.60 11.83 -1.44
C GLY A 53 -6.93 10.67 -0.51
N THR A 54 -7.07 9.48 -1.09
CA THR A 54 -7.15 8.21 -0.36
C THR A 54 -5.94 7.36 -0.73
N THR A 55 -5.27 6.78 0.26
CA THR A 55 -4.22 5.78 0.02
C THR A 55 -4.53 4.50 0.76
N SER A 56 -4.22 3.37 0.13
CA SER A 56 -4.28 2.05 0.75
C SER A 56 -3.03 1.27 0.38
N GLU A 57 -2.38 0.69 1.38
CA GLU A 57 -1.23 -0.19 1.22
C GLU A 57 -1.62 -1.59 1.66
N ARG A 58 -1.11 -2.63 1.01
CA ARG A 58 -1.25 -4.01 1.46
C ARG A 58 0.12 -4.68 1.46
N TYR A 59 0.65 -4.80 2.67
CA TYR A 59 1.92 -5.45 2.95
C TYR A 59 1.69 -6.90 3.37
N ARG A 60 2.27 -7.85 2.63
CA ARG A 60 2.18 -9.29 2.91
C ARG A 60 3.55 -9.93 3.01
N LEU A 61 3.89 -10.42 4.20
CA LEU A 61 5.08 -11.22 4.44
C LEU A 61 4.66 -12.61 4.93
N TYR A 62 5.03 -13.65 4.19
CA TYR A 62 4.75 -15.03 4.61
C TYR A 62 5.90 -15.98 4.32
N GLY A 63 6.02 -17.04 5.13
CA GLY A 63 7.00 -18.10 4.92
C GLY A 63 7.27 -18.89 6.18
N SER A 64 8.51 -19.35 6.32
CA SER A 64 8.96 -20.20 7.44
C SER A 64 8.70 -19.62 8.85
N ARG A 65 8.49 -18.31 8.98
CA ARG A 65 8.22 -17.62 10.25
C ARG A 65 6.75 -17.22 10.44
N GLY A 66 5.84 -17.77 9.63
CA GLY A 66 4.41 -17.47 9.69
C GLY A 66 3.97 -16.50 8.61
N CYS A 67 2.86 -15.82 8.84
CA CYS A 67 2.26 -14.87 7.92
C CYS A 67 1.94 -13.54 8.63
N HIS A 68 2.10 -12.44 7.91
CA HIS A 68 1.72 -11.10 8.28
C HIS A 68 1.12 -10.42 7.04
N ASP A 69 -0.18 -10.15 7.04
CA ASP A 69 -0.88 -9.43 5.98
C ASP A 69 -1.60 -8.24 6.59
N ARG A 70 -1.17 -7.02 6.29
CA ARG A 70 -1.74 -5.79 6.83
C ARG A 70 -2.17 -4.86 5.72
N THR A 71 -3.30 -4.19 5.90
CA THR A 71 -3.85 -3.25 4.93
C THR A 71 -4.36 -1.97 5.62
N PRO A 72 -3.48 -0.97 5.84
CA PRO A 72 -3.92 0.35 6.27
C PRO A 72 -4.52 1.15 5.12
N THR A 73 -5.52 1.97 5.43
CA THR A 73 -6.11 2.96 4.52
C THR A 73 -6.15 4.32 5.18
N THR A 74 -5.69 5.35 4.47
CA THR A 74 -5.77 6.74 4.91
C THR A 74 -6.62 7.59 3.98
N VAL A 75 -7.33 8.56 4.55
CA VAL A 75 -7.99 9.65 3.83
C VAL A 75 -7.39 10.94 4.32
N GLN A 76 -6.83 11.75 3.42
CA GLN A 76 -6.15 13.01 3.77
C GLN A 76 -5.06 12.83 4.85
N GLY A 77 -4.33 11.71 4.79
CA GLY A 77 -3.28 11.37 5.74
C GLY A 77 -3.78 10.89 7.11
N VAL A 78 -5.10 10.77 7.32
CA VAL A 78 -5.68 10.21 8.54
C VAL A 78 -5.97 8.73 8.33
N LEU A 79 -5.47 7.86 9.20
CA LEU A 79 -5.80 6.43 9.19
C LEU A 79 -7.29 6.24 9.48
N THR A 80 -8.02 5.76 8.49
CA THR A 80 -9.47 5.50 8.60
C THR A 80 -9.79 4.03 8.75
N GLU A 81 -8.91 3.15 8.29
CA GLU A 81 -9.07 1.71 8.42
C GLU A 81 -7.70 1.04 8.52
N ASP A 82 -7.61 -0.03 9.30
CA ASP A 82 -6.44 -0.90 9.39
C ASP A 82 -6.88 -2.34 9.55
N ARG A 83 -6.67 -3.15 8.51
CA ARG A 83 -7.03 -4.57 8.49
C ARG A 83 -5.80 -5.43 8.69
N SER A 84 -5.91 -6.45 9.52
CA SER A 84 -4.86 -7.46 9.71
C SER A 84 -5.39 -8.86 9.40
N ARG A 85 -4.58 -9.68 8.72
CA ARG A 85 -4.86 -11.05 8.25
C ARG A 85 -3.60 -11.94 8.36
N CYS A 86 -3.78 -13.23 8.04
CA CYS A 86 -2.78 -14.29 8.02
C CYS A 86 -3.05 -15.29 6.88
#